data_AF-A0A401UA69-F1
#
_entry.id   AF-A0A401UA69-F1
#
_cell.length_a   1.000
_cell.length_b   1.000
_cell.length_c   1.000
_cell.angle_alpha   90.00
_cell.angle_beta   90.00
_cell.angle_gamma   90.00
#
_symmetry.space_group_name_H-M   'P 1'
#
loop_
_entity.id
_entity.type
_entity.pdbx_description
1 polymer ?
#
loop_
_entity_poly.entity_id
_entity_poly.type
_entity_poly.pdbx_seq_one_letter_code
_entity_poly.pdbx_strand_id
1 'polypeptide(L)'
;MEGLGLAGEIFCMNLANFERPNAFQKTKFKVVAIFDRTKSWIDSNARTETGLIYFLVMFNIYEVHARSLRRDLATSKFGYDPTPLFQEKYNNSMTNLANEFNQFRRETKMGADVSALMTWKKRVEEELITLEEFRR
;
A
#
# COMPACT_ATOMS: atom_id res chain seq x y z
N MET A 1 28.25 -8.52 8.41
CA MET A 1 27.74 -8.52 7.02
C MET A 1 26.75 -7.39 6.93
N GLU A 2 27.23 -6.21 6.54
CA GLU A 2 26.37 -5.06 6.24
C GLU A 2 25.61 -5.38 4.95
N GLY A 3 24.28 -5.40 5.03
CA GLY A 3 23.45 -5.71 3.89
C GLY A 3 23.58 -4.64 2.81
N LEU A 4 23.69 -5.06 1.56
CA LEU A 4 23.57 -4.25 0.33
C LEU A 4 22.13 -3.68 0.20
N GLY A 5 21.70 -2.88 1.17
CA GLY A 5 20.42 -2.18 1.16
C GLY A 5 20.66 -0.67 1.11
N LEU A 6 19.69 0.08 0.56
CA LEU A 6 19.68 1.54 0.66
C LEU A 6 19.76 1.97 2.13
N ALA A 7 20.65 2.90 2.46
CA ALA A 7 20.76 3.47 3.80
C ALA A 7 19.61 4.47 4.05
N GLY A 8 18.47 3.91 4.45
CA GLY A 8 17.25 4.63 4.78
C GLY A 8 16.14 3.66 5.14
N GLU A 9 15.11 4.18 5.79
CA GLU A 9 13.94 3.43 6.20
C GLU A 9 12.69 4.24 5.88
N ILE A 10 11.66 3.56 5.39
CA ILE A 10 10.34 4.16 5.30
C ILE A 10 9.35 3.35 6.09
N PHE A 11 8.45 4.05 6.77
CA PHE A 11 7.37 3.45 7.50
C PHE A 11 6.05 3.76 6.80
N CYS A 12 5.48 2.73 6.19
CA CYS A 12 4.18 2.77 5.51
C CYS A 12 3.19 1.85 6.20
N MET A 13 1.92 2.26 6.28
CA MET A 13 0.84 1.42 6.80
C MET A 13 -0.50 1.71 6.13
N ASN A 14 -1.34 0.68 6.02
CA ASN A 14 -2.73 0.83 5.61
C ASN A 14 -3.66 0.72 6.82
N LEU A 15 -4.37 1.79 7.12
CA LEU A 15 -5.41 1.82 8.15
C LEU A 15 -6.78 1.74 7.50
N ALA A 16 -7.65 0.88 8.03
CA ALA A 16 -9.03 0.78 7.58
C ALA A 16 -9.98 0.73 8.78
N ASN A 17 -11.11 1.41 8.68
CA ASN A 17 -12.22 1.28 9.60
C ASN A 17 -13.56 1.51 8.89
N PHE A 18 -14.65 1.33 9.62
CA PHE A 18 -15.99 1.62 9.14
C PHE A 18 -16.85 2.25 10.22
N GLU A 19 -17.88 2.97 9.79
CA GLU A 19 -18.90 3.56 10.63
C GLU A 19 -20.28 3.16 10.12
N ARG A 20 -21.12 2.64 11.02
CA ARG A 20 -22.54 2.38 10.78
C ARG A 20 -23.32 2.87 12.01
N PRO A 21 -23.91 4.07 11.99
CA PRO A 21 -24.57 4.63 13.17
C PRO A 21 -25.78 3.81 13.66
N ASN A 22 -26.47 3.10 12.75
CA ASN A 22 -27.49 2.10 13.09
C ASN A 22 -27.68 1.11 11.93
N ALA A 23 -28.38 0.01 12.20
CA ALA A 23 -28.57 -1.11 11.26
C ALA A 23 -29.26 -0.75 9.93
N PHE A 24 -29.98 0.38 9.86
CA PHE A 24 -30.72 0.82 8.68
C PHE A 24 -29.93 1.81 7.81
N GLN A 25 -28.78 2.28 8.30
CA GLN A 25 -27.92 3.19 7.56
C GLN A 25 -26.84 2.47 6.76
N LYS A 26 -26.44 3.09 5.65
CA LYS A 26 -25.31 2.63 4.84
C LYS A 26 -24.03 2.68 5.66
N THR A 27 -23.26 1.60 5.60
CA THR A 27 -21.92 1.57 6.18
C THR A 27 -21.01 2.49 5.38
N LYS A 28 -20.30 3.38 6.07
CA LYS A 28 -19.24 4.20 5.48
C LYS A 28 -17.91 3.57 5.81
N PHE A 29 -17.06 3.38 4.82
CA PHE A 29 -15.72 2.84 4.99
C PHE A 29 -14.69 3.95 4.82
N LYS A 30 -13.60 3.87 5.59
CA LYS A 30 -12.44 4.72 5.41
C LYS A 30 -11.20 3.84 5.38
N VAL A 31 -10.43 3.99 4.32
CA VAL A 31 -9.16 3.29 4.13
C VAL A 31 -8.11 4.33 3.75
N VAL A 32 -6.94 4.29 4.37
CA VAL A 32 -5.88 5.28 4.15
C VAL A 32 -4.52 4.59 4.13
N ALA A 33 -3.75 4.83 3.06
CA ALA A 33 -2.32 4.56 3.05
C ALA A 33 -1.58 5.73 3.68
N ILE A 34 -0.75 5.44 4.69
CA ILE A 34 -0.04 6.43 5.49
C ILE A 34 1.46 6.22 5.30
N PHE A 35 2.16 7.31 4.98
CA PHE A 35 3.61 7.43 5.07
C PHE A 35 3.96 8.24 6.33
N ASP A 36 4.55 7.58 7.33
CA ASP A 36 4.93 8.24 8.58
C ASP A 36 6.29 8.90 8.45
N ARG A 37 6.28 10.22 8.22
CA ARG A 37 7.49 11.04 8.09
C ARG A 37 8.35 11.06 9.34
N THR A 38 7.78 10.80 10.51
CA THR A 38 8.53 10.84 11.78
C THR A 38 9.36 9.57 12.01
N LYS A 39 8.97 8.49 11.34
CA LYS A 39 9.65 7.18 11.36
C LYS A 39 10.38 6.86 10.07
N SER A 40 10.25 7.71 9.05
CA SER A 40 10.89 7.55 7.75
C SER A 40 12.07 8.50 7.62
N TRP A 41 13.22 7.98 7.23
CA TRP A 41 14.45 8.73 7.09
C TRP A 41 15.29 8.17 5.94
N ILE A 42 16.16 9.00 5.36
CA ILE A 42 17.14 8.60 4.37
C ILE A 42 18.44 9.31 4.70
N ASP A 43 19.56 8.59 4.66
CA ASP A 43 20.87 9.24 4.78
C ASP A 43 21.05 10.20 3.60
N SER A 44 21.45 11.45 3.87
CA SER A 44 21.68 12.46 2.84
C SER A 44 22.70 12.01 1.79
N ASN A 45 23.67 11.19 2.17
CA ASN A 45 24.69 10.63 1.27
C ASN A 45 24.17 9.42 0.47
N ALA A 46 23.07 8.80 0.92
CA ALA A 46 22.39 7.70 0.23
C ALA A 46 21.17 8.17 -0.58
N ARG A 47 20.88 9.47 -0.60
CA ARG A 47 19.80 10.09 -1.35
C ARG A 47 20.13 10.15 -2.84
N THR A 48 20.02 9.01 -3.50
CA THR A 48 20.09 8.88 -4.96
C THR A 48 18.70 8.91 -5.58
N GLU A 49 18.62 9.23 -6.87
CA GLU A 49 17.36 9.17 -7.61
C GLU A 49 16.75 7.77 -7.57
N THR A 50 17.58 6.72 -7.73
CA THR A 50 17.18 5.33 -7.60
C THR A 50 16.59 5.02 -6.22
N GLY A 51 17.22 5.52 -5.15
CA GLY A 51 16.70 5.36 -3.79
C GLY A 51 15.34 6.03 -3.58
N LEU A 52 15.17 7.24 -4.10
CA LEU A 52 13.89 7.95 -4.05
C LEU A 52 12.80 7.22 -4.84
N ILE A 53 13.12 6.68 -6.01
CA ILE A 53 12.19 5.86 -6.79
C ILE A 53 11.81 4.60 -6.02
N TYR A 54 12.79 3.91 -5.41
CA TYR A 54 12.53 2.74 -4.59
C TYR A 54 11.49 3.01 -3.49
N PHE A 55 11.70 4.07 -2.70
CA PHE A 55 10.77 4.47 -1.64
C PHE A 55 9.41 4.95 -2.17
N LEU A 56 9.38 5.62 -3.32
CA LEU A 56 8.13 6.01 -3.98
C LEU A 56 7.32 4.77 -4.40
N VAL A 57 7.97 3.78 -5.03
CA VAL A 57 7.31 2.55 -5.45
C VAL A 57 6.76 1.80 -4.24
N MET A 58 7.53 1.71 -3.15
CA MET A 58 7.03 1.11 -1.90
C MET A 58 5.74 1.80 -1.44
N PHE A 59 5.72 3.13 -1.33
CA PHE A 59 4.51 3.85 -0.91
C PHE A 59 3.34 3.63 -1.89
N ASN A 60 3.63 3.65 -3.19
CA ASN A 60 2.61 3.43 -4.21
C ASN A 60 1.98 2.03 -4.13
N ILE A 61 2.74 0.99 -3.75
CA ILE A 61 2.18 -0.35 -3.49
C ILE A 61 1.15 -0.27 -2.34
N TYR A 62 1.48 0.41 -1.24
CA TYR A 62 0.51 0.59 -0.14
C TYR A 62 -0.76 1.32 -0.60
N GLU A 63 -0.60 2.36 -1.43
CA GLU A 63 -1.72 3.10 -2.00
C GLU A 63 -2.57 2.24 -2.97
N VAL A 64 -1.97 1.40 -3.82
CA VAL A 64 -2.70 0.44 -4.67
C VAL A 64 -3.57 -0.48 -3.81
N HIS A 65 -3.02 -1.05 -2.74
CA HIS A 65 -3.77 -1.91 -1.84
C HIS A 65 -4.87 -1.16 -1.09
N ALA A 66 -4.63 0.09 -0.69
CA ALA A 66 -5.65 0.92 -0.06
C ALA A 66 -6.81 1.21 -1.02
N ARG A 67 -6.53 1.60 -2.28
CA ARG A 67 -7.55 1.85 -3.31
C ARG A 67 -8.31 0.58 -3.69
N SER A 68 -7.59 -0.54 -3.82
CA SER A 68 -8.20 -1.85 -4.10
C SER A 68 -9.16 -2.27 -2.98
N LEU A 69 -8.76 -2.08 -1.72
CA LEU A 69 -9.65 -2.34 -0.58
C LEU A 69 -10.86 -1.39 -0.59
N ARG A 70 -10.70 -0.09 -0.92
CA ARG A 70 -11.85 0.82 -1.07
C ARG A 70 -12.82 0.32 -2.15
N ARG A 71 -12.33 -0.09 -3.32
CA ARG A 71 -13.15 -0.68 -4.40
C ARG A 71 -13.89 -1.92 -3.91
N ASP A 72 -13.18 -2.84 -3.27
CA ASP A 72 -13.76 -4.10 -2.82
C ASP A 72 -14.81 -3.87 -1.74
N LEU A 73 -14.62 -2.93 -0.83
CA LEU A 73 -15.61 -2.52 0.16
C LEU A 73 -16.81 -1.80 -0.50
N ALA A 74 -16.58 -0.92 -1.47
CA ALA A 74 -17.65 -0.17 -2.15
C ALA A 74 -18.58 -1.05 -2.98
N THR A 75 -18.04 -2.13 -3.58
CA THR A 75 -18.79 -3.05 -4.44
C THR A 75 -19.42 -4.22 -3.67
N SER A 76 -19.10 -4.37 -2.38
CA SER A 76 -19.58 -5.48 -1.55
C SER A 76 -20.95 -5.21 -0.94
N LYS A 77 -21.75 -6.29 -0.85
CA LYS A 77 -23.02 -6.27 -0.13
C LYS A 77 -22.81 -6.66 1.33
N PHE A 78 -22.87 -5.68 2.21
CA PHE A 78 -22.80 -5.91 3.65
C PHE A 78 -24.17 -6.28 4.20
N GLY A 79 -24.22 -7.32 5.02
CA GLY A 79 -25.41 -7.74 5.77
C GLY A 79 -25.72 -6.81 6.95
N TYR A 80 -26.48 -7.33 7.92
CA TYR A 80 -26.83 -6.60 9.15
C TYR A 80 -25.60 -6.23 9.98
N ASP A 81 -24.68 -7.18 10.16
CA ASP A 81 -23.37 -6.95 10.76
C ASP A 81 -22.29 -6.88 9.66
N PRO A 82 -21.65 -5.72 9.44
CA PRO A 82 -20.59 -5.59 8.45
C PRO A 82 -19.24 -6.15 8.93
N THR A 83 -19.09 -6.44 10.22
CA THR A 83 -17.80 -6.76 10.85
C THR A 83 -17.10 -7.98 10.24
N PRO A 84 -17.75 -9.15 10.06
CA PRO A 84 -17.06 -10.33 9.57
C PRO A 84 -16.52 -10.15 8.15
N LEU A 85 -17.35 -9.61 7.25
CA LEU A 85 -16.96 -9.37 5.86
C LEU A 85 -15.90 -8.26 5.74
N PHE A 86 -15.98 -7.24 6.58
CA PHE A 86 -14.96 -6.19 6.63
C PHE A 86 -13.60 -6.77 7.07
N GLN A 87 -13.57 -7.55 8.16
CA GLN A 87 -12.36 -8.17 8.67
C GLN A 87 -11.75 -9.13 7.66
N GLU A 88 -12.56 -9.96 7.00
CA GLU A 88 -12.10 -10.86 5.95
C GLU A 88 -11.40 -10.08 4.81
N LYS A 89 -12.06 -9.05 4.27
CA LYS A 89 -11.49 -8.23 3.19
C LYS A 89 -10.24 -7.48 3.61
N TYR A 90 -10.23 -6.93 4.82
CA TYR A 90 -9.06 -6.26 5.38
C TYR A 90 -7.88 -7.22 5.52
N ASN A 91 -8.08 -8.39 6.12
CA ASN A 91 -7.03 -9.39 6.32
C ASN A 91 -6.47 -9.91 5.00
N ASN A 92 -7.34 -10.15 4.02
CA ASN A 92 -6.93 -10.53 2.66
C ASN A 92 -6.11 -9.41 2.00
N SER A 93 -6.53 -8.16 2.10
CA SER A 93 -5.77 -7.01 1.59
C SER A 93 -4.41 -6.88 2.26
N MET A 94 -4.31 -7.04 3.58
CA MET A 94 -3.03 -6.96 4.30
C MET A 94 -2.10 -8.12 3.93
N THR A 95 -2.64 -9.32 3.74
CA THR A 95 -1.87 -10.48 3.29
C THR A 95 -1.32 -10.28 1.88
N ASN A 96 -2.16 -9.79 0.96
CA ASN A 96 -1.75 -9.51 -0.42
C ASN A 96 -0.70 -8.39 -0.48
N LEU A 97 -0.88 -7.33 0.31
CA LEU A 97 0.10 -6.26 0.46
C LEU A 97 1.45 -6.79 0.95
N ALA A 98 1.46 -7.61 2.00
CA ALA A 98 2.70 -8.18 2.53
C ALA A 98 3.40 -9.07 1.48
N ASN A 99 2.64 -9.87 0.73
CA ASN A 99 3.17 -10.74 -0.32
C ASN A 99 3.78 -9.93 -1.47
N GLU A 100 3.06 -8.94 -1.99
CA GLU A 100 3.52 -8.09 -3.10
C GLU A 100 4.73 -7.24 -2.68
N PHE A 101 4.70 -6.68 -1.48
CA PHE A 101 5.82 -5.91 -0.95
C PHE A 101 7.09 -6.77 -0.82
N ASN A 102 6.97 -8.00 -0.32
CA ASN A 102 8.09 -8.93 -0.24
C ASN A 102 8.60 -9.34 -1.64
N GLN A 103 7.70 -9.50 -2.60
CA GLN A 103 8.05 -9.77 -3.99
C GLN A 103 8.83 -8.59 -4.60
N PHE A 104 8.34 -7.36 -4.45
CA PHE A 104 9.01 -6.14 -4.87
C PHE A 104 10.43 -6.05 -4.30
N ARG A 105 10.58 -6.25 -2.99
CA ARG A 105 11.89 -6.22 -2.32
C ARG A 105 12.86 -7.25 -2.88
N ARG A 106 12.38 -8.46 -3.14
CA ARG A 106 13.19 -9.56 -3.69
C ARG A 106 13.61 -9.29 -5.13
N GLU A 107 12.66 -8.93 -6.00
CA GLU A 107 12.90 -8.76 -7.43
C GLU A 107 13.77 -7.54 -7.75
N THR A 108 13.62 -6.46 -6.99
CA THR A 108 14.46 -5.27 -7.13
C THR A 108 15.81 -5.38 -6.43
N LYS A 109 16.07 -6.50 -5.73
CA LYS A 109 17.24 -6.67 -4.85
C LYS A 109 17.41 -5.49 -3.89
N MET A 110 16.33 -5.14 -3.18
CA MET A 110 16.27 -3.96 -2.29
C MET A 110 16.60 -2.63 -2.99
N GLY A 111 16.22 -2.49 -4.27
CA GLY A 111 16.45 -1.29 -5.07
C GLY A 111 17.77 -1.26 -5.86
N ALA A 112 18.63 -2.28 -5.73
CA ALA A 112 19.88 -2.36 -6.49
C ALA A 112 19.68 -2.70 -7.97
N ASP A 113 18.59 -3.40 -8.33
CA ASP A 113 18.25 -3.70 -9.72
C ASP A 113 17.36 -2.60 -10.31
N VAL A 114 17.99 -1.65 -11.01
CA VAL A 114 17.32 -0.49 -11.60
C VAL A 114 16.31 -0.90 -12.67
N SER A 115 16.60 -1.92 -13.47
CA SER A 115 15.69 -2.37 -14.53
C SER A 115 14.41 -2.96 -13.93
N ALA A 116 14.55 -3.83 -12.93
CA ALA A 116 13.41 -4.37 -12.21
C ALA A 116 12.62 -3.26 -11.49
N LEU A 117 13.31 -2.31 -10.86
CA LEU A 117 12.68 -1.19 -10.17
C LEU A 117 11.82 -0.33 -11.13
N MET A 118 12.33 -0.04 -12.33
CA MET A 118 11.57 0.75 -13.32
C MET A 118 10.36 -0.01 -13.87
N THR A 119 10.47 -1.33 -14.06
CA THR A 119 9.31 -2.17 -14.41
C THR A 119 8.25 -2.12 -13.32
N TRP A 120 8.65 -2.24 -12.06
CA TRP A 120 7.74 -2.13 -10.91
C TRP A 120 7.10 -0.76 -10.81
N LYS A 121 7.88 0.31 -10.97
CA LYS A 121 7.36 1.69 -10.99
C LYS A 121 6.24 1.83 -12.02
N LYS A 122 6.50 1.42 -13.26
CA LYS A 122 5.51 1.50 -14.34
C LYS A 122 4.25 0.69 -14.01
N ARG A 123 4.40 -0.55 -13.57
CA ARG A 123 3.28 -1.44 -13.25
C ARG A 123 2.37 -0.84 -12.17
N VAL A 124 2.97 -0.41 -11.06
CA VAL A 124 2.21 0.16 -9.93
C VAL A 124 1.55 1.48 -10.33
N GLU A 125 2.18 2.30 -11.17
CA GLU A 125 1.56 3.52 -11.72
C GLU A 125 0.35 3.23 -12.61
N GLU A 126 0.44 2.21 -13.46
CA GLU A 126 -0.69 1.73 -14.28
C GLU A 126 -1.83 1.23 -13.40
N GLU A 127 -1.54 0.44 -12.37
CA GLU A 127 -2.54 -0.02 -11.39
C GLU A 127 -3.22 1.15 -10.66
N LEU A 128 -2.46 2.15 -10.22
CA LEU A 128 -3.01 3.35 -9.59
C LEU A 128 -3.97 4.10 -10.53
N ILE A 129 -3.66 4.19 -11.82
CA ILE A 129 -4.52 4.82 -12.83
C ILE A 129 -5.84 4.06 -12.93
N THR A 130 -5.81 2.73 -13.00
CA THR A 130 -7.04 1.91 -13.06
C THR A 130 -7.93 2.04 -11.80
N LEU A 131 -7.35 2.52 -10.71
CA LEU A 131 -8.00 2.68 -9.42
C LEU A 131 -8.27 4.14 -9.04
N GLU A 132 -8.15 5.10 -9.98
CA GLU A 132 -8.25 6.53 -9.69
C GLU A 132 -9.60 6.93 -9.07
N GLU A 133 -10.69 6.26 -9.47
CA GLU A 133 -12.02 6.46 -8.88
C GLU A 133 -12.05 6.19 -7.36
N PHE A 134 -11.13 5.38 -6.85
CA PHE A 134 -11.04 4.99 -5.45
C PHE A 134 -9.91 5.70 -4.70
N ARG A 135 -9.43 6.85 -5.19
CA ARG A 135 -8.32 7.58 -4.58
C ARG A 135 -8.64 8.14 -3.18
N ARG A 136 -9.88 8.51 -2.88
CA ARG A 136 -10.27 9.14 -1.60
C ARG A 136 -11.61 8.63 -1.09
#